data_AF-A0A0S8I0L7-F1
#
_entry.id   AF-A0A0S8I0L7-F1
#
_cell.length_a   1.000
_cell.length_b   1.000
_cell.length_c   1.000
_cell.angle_alpha   90.00
_cell.angle_beta   90.00
_cell.angle_gamma   90.00
#
_symmetry.space_group_name_H-M   'P 1'
#
loop_
_entity.id
_entity.type
_entity.pdbx_description
1 polymer ?
#
loop_
_entity_poly.entity_id
_entity_poly.type
_entity_poly.pdbx_seq_one_letter_code
_entity_poly.pdbx_strand_id
1 'polypeptide(L)'
;MNVTLRKRKLSRNRYSLYLDIYYHGKRYYEFLKLYLGKDNVSNKETLRLAENIRAKRQLEIQNNEYGFIPSFKRNLNFVDYFKKIADNKKHLRYYKATLNLLEQKVNGHVKISNIDEKFLTDFQSYLLENTSSPNTAHSYFSTIVAVLNNAVRDKIIFTNPANNIPRPKKQDVERTFLTLSEIQALSVTPCKNSQIKRAFLFACYTGLRLSDAKKLQWENIKGNRIEFRQKKTN
;
A
#
# COMPACT_ATOMS: atom_id res chain seq x y z
N MET A 1 -31.91 1.83 0.30
CA MET A 1 -31.30 0.63 0.91
C MET A 1 -32.12 0.18 2.12
N ASN A 2 -32.30 -1.13 2.37
CA ASN A 2 -33.03 -1.65 3.54
C ASN A 2 -32.48 -3.01 4.01
N VAL A 3 -32.37 -3.24 5.33
CA VAL A 3 -32.01 -4.53 5.97
C VAL A 3 -33.15 -4.97 6.87
N THR A 4 -33.82 -6.07 6.52
CA THR A 4 -34.96 -6.61 7.27
C THR A 4 -34.61 -7.96 7.90
N LEU A 5 -34.92 -8.14 9.18
CA LEU A 5 -34.82 -9.45 9.84
C LEU A 5 -36.03 -10.32 9.45
N ARG A 6 -35.77 -11.53 8.95
CA ARG A 6 -36.80 -12.50 8.56
C ARG A 6 -36.55 -13.86 9.19
N LYS A 7 -37.61 -14.68 9.23
CA LYS A 7 -37.56 -16.05 9.71
C LYS A 7 -37.98 -17.02 8.61
N ARG A 8 -37.28 -18.15 8.48
CA ARG A 8 -37.61 -19.26 7.57
C ARG A 8 -38.01 -20.47 8.41
N LYS A 9 -39.17 -21.07 8.13
CA LYS A 9 -39.61 -22.30 8.81
C LYS A 9 -38.68 -23.47 8.46
N LEU A 10 -38.34 -24.26 9.47
CA LEU A 10 -37.59 -25.52 9.36
C LEU A 10 -38.49 -26.68 9.81
N SER A 11 -37.96 -27.90 9.73
CA SER A 11 -38.59 -29.09 10.29
C SER A 11 -38.76 -29.00 11.81
N ARG A 12 -39.79 -29.67 12.34
CA ARG A 12 -40.11 -29.76 13.79
C ARG A 12 -40.38 -28.40 14.46
N ASN A 13 -41.12 -27.51 13.80
CA ASN A 13 -41.56 -26.21 14.33
C ASN A 13 -40.44 -25.26 14.77
N ARG A 14 -39.26 -25.39 14.17
CA ARG A 14 -38.13 -24.48 14.37
C ARG A 14 -38.09 -23.41 13.28
N TYR A 15 -37.48 -22.27 13.56
CA TYR A 15 -37.25 -21.23 12.57
C TYR A 15 -35.77 -20.87 12.50
N SER A 16 -35.24 -20.60 11.29
CA SER A 16 -33.92 -20.02 11.09
C SER A 16 -34.06 -18.52 10.82
N LEU A 17 -33.23 -17.70 11.46
CA LEU A 17 -33.20 -16.25 11.26
C LEU A 17 -32.19 -15.86 10.18
N TYR A 18 -32.58 -14.92 9.32
CA TYR A 18 -31.75 -14.39 8.25
C TYR A 18 -32.07 -12.92 7.98
N LEU A 19 -31.11 -12.20 7.43
CA LEU A 19 -31.29 -10.83 6.95
C LEU A 19 -31.64 -10.85 5.46
N ASP A 20 -32.63 -10.07 5.09
CA ASP A 20 -33.03 -9.75 3.73
C ASP A 20 -32.57 -8.32 3.42
N ILE A 21 -31.57 -8.20 2.54
CA ILE A 21 -30.81 -6.98 2.31
C ILE A 21 -31.09 -6.50 0.90
N TYR A 22 -31.58 -5.27 0.77
CA TYR A 22 -31.79 -4.60 -0.53
C TYR A 22 -30.82 -3.42 -0.68
N TYR A 23 -29.88 -3.54 -1.63
CA TYR A 23 -28.78 -2.59 -1.81
C TYR A 23 -28.43 -2.43 -3.30
N HIS A 24 -28.38 -1.18 -3.78
CA HIS A 24 -28.19 -0.81 -5.21
C HIS A 24 -29.00 -1.65 -6.21
N GLY A 25 -30.32 -1.78 -5.97
CA GLY A 25 -31.22 -2.52 -6.87
C GLY A 25 -31.03 -4.05 -6.87
N LYS A 26 -30.12 -4.58 -6.04
CA LYS A 26 -29.87 -6.01 -5.89
C LYS A 26 -30.28 -6.48 -4.49
N ARG A 27 -30.78 -7.72 -4.42
CA ARG A 27 -31.26 -8.35 -3.19
C ARG A 27 -30.30 -9.46 -2.75
N TYR A 28 -29.94 -9.48 -1.48
CA TYR A 28 -29.02 -10.43 -0.86
C TYR A 28 -29.65 -11.04 0.39
N TYR A 29 -29.27 -12.29 0.69
CA TYR A 29 -29.72 -13.00 1.89
C TYR A 29 -28.52 -13.41 2.75
N GLU A 30 -28.57 -13.09 4.03
CA GLU A 30 -27.53 -13.47 5.00
C GLU A 30 -28.13 -14.32 6.12
N PHE A 31 -27.79 -15.60 6.17
CA PHE A 31 -28.29 -16.51 7.20
C PHE A 31 -27.48 -16.37 8.50
N LEU A 32 -28.13 -16.00 9.60
CA LEU A 32 -27.46 -15.68 10.87
C LEU A 32 -27.01 -16.91 11.68
N LYS A 33 -27.40 -18.11 11.24
CA LYS A 33 -27.25 -19.37 12.00
C LYS A 33 -27.86 -19.31 13.42
N LEU A 34 -28.84 -18.44 13.60
CA LEU A 34 -29.65 -18.33 14.82
C LEU A 34 -30.99 -19.03 14.60
N TYR A 35 -31.45 -19.78 15.60
CA TYR A 35 -32.63 -20.63 15.49
C TYR A 35 -33.62 -20.36 16.62
N LEU A 36 -34.90 -20.36 16.29
CA LEU A 36 -35.99 -20.30 17.27
C LEU A 36 -36.59 -21.69 17.45
N GLY A 37 -36.73 -22.11 18.71
CA GLY A 37 -37.28 -23.39 19.12
C GLY A 37 -38.59 -23.25 19.89
N LYS A 38 -38.89 -24.21 20.78
CA LYS A 38 -40.11 -24.20 21.61
C LYS A 38 -39.99 -23.32 22.87
N ASP A 39 -38.78 -23.04 23.33
CA ASP A 39 -38.55 -22.26 24.56
C ASP A 39 -38.64 -20.76 24.30
N ASN A 40 -39.63 -20.11 24.93
CA ASN A 40 -39.90 -18.68 24.77
C ASN A 40 -38.82 -17.77 25.37
N VAL A 41 -38.12 -18.19 26.43
CA VAL A 41 -37.11 -17.36 27.10
C VAL A 41 -35.85 -17.28 26.23
N SER A 42 -35.32 -18.43 25.80
CA SER A 42 -34.19 -18.51 24.87
C SER A 42 -34.49 -17.84 23.51
N ASN A 43 -35.73 -17.96 23.03
CA ASN A 43 -36.17 -17.29 21.80
C ASN A 43 -36.10 -15.76 21.92
N LYS A 44 -36.44 -15.18 23.08
CA LYS A 44 -36.42 -13.73 23.31
C LYS A 44 -34.99 -13.18 23.24
N GLU A 45 -34.03 -13.86 23.85
CA GLU A 45 -32.61 -13.48 23.79
C GLU A 45 -32.05 -13.63 22.38
N THR A 46 -32.38 -14.73 21.70
CA THR A 46 -31.97 -15.00 20.32
C THR A 46 -32.52 -13.93 19.36
N LEU A 47 -33.77 -13.51 19.53
CA LEU A 47 -34.38 -12.42 18.76
C LEU A 47 -33.70 -11.08 19.06
N ARG A 48 -33.38 -10.79 20.33
CA ARG A 48 -32.65 -9.56 20.70
C ARG A 48 -31.27 -9.51 20.05
N LEU A 49 -30.55 -10.63 20.05
CA LEU A 49 -29.26 -10.74 19.37
C LEU A 49 -29.41 -10.54 17.86
N ALA A 50 -30.41 -11.17 17.23
CA ALA A 50 -30.68 -11.02 15.81
C ALA A 50 -31.03 -9.58 15.42
N GLU A 51 -31.81 -8.87 16.25
CA GLU A 51 -32.12 -7.46 16.05
C GLU A 51 -30.89 -6.55 16.20
N ASN A 52 -30.00 -6.84 17.16
CA ASN A 52 -28.72 -6.13 17.28
C ASN A 52 -27.84 -6.35 16.03
N ILE A 53 -27.80 -7.57 15.50
CA ILE A 53 -27.06 -7.88 14.25
C ILE A 53 -27.69 -7.14 13.06
N ARG A 54 -29.03 -7.13 12.95
CA ARG A 54 -29.76 -6.38 11.92
C ARG A 54 -29.45 -4.89 11.99
N ALA A 55 -29.54 -4.28 13.18
CA ALA A 55 -29.25 -2.87 13.40
C ALA A 55 -27.79 -2.54 13.05
N LYS A 56 -26.84 -3.38 13.46
CA LYS A 56 -25.42 -3.23 13.10
C LYS A 56 -25.22 -3.32 11.59
N ARG A 57 -25.87 -4.26 10.90
CA ARG A 57 -25.76 -4.41 9.44
C ARG A 57 -26.39 -3.24 8.69
N GLN A 58 -27.53 -2.74 9.15
CA GLN A 58 -28.14 -1.52 8.62
C GLN A 58 -27.18 -0.33 8.76
N LEU A 59 -26.54 -0.18 9.92
CA LEU A 59 -25.50 0.84 10.12
C LEU A 59 -24.29 0.58 9.21
N GLU A 60 -23.81 -0.65 9.04
CA GLU A 60 -22.67 -0.95 8.16
C GLU A 60 -22.92 -0.59 6.70
N ILE A 61 -24.11 -0.92 6.16
CA ILE A 61 -24.42 -0.60 4.77
C ILE A 61 -24.73 0.90 4.63
N GLN A 62 -25.38 1.53 5.61
CA GLN A 62 -25.48 3.00 5.68
C GLN A 62 -24.10 3.65 5.80
N ASN A 63 -23.16 3.06 6.53
CA ASN A 63 -21.79 3.54 6.69
C ASN A 63 -20.97 3.31 5.42
N ASN A 64 -21.28 2.32 4.60
CA ASN A 64 -20.70 2.15 3.27
C ASN A 64 -21.31 3.13 2.26
N GLU A 65 -22.60 3.47 2.40
CA GLU A 65 -23.31 4.41 1.51
C GLU A 65 -23.04 5.90 1.91
N TYR A 66 -22.75 6.18 3.18
CA TYR A 66 -22.54 7.52 3.75
C TYR A 66 -21.20 7.71 4.50
N GLY A 67 -20.30 6.72 4.47
CA GLY A 67 -18.92 6.84 4.94
C GLY A 67 -18.74 7.14 6.43
N PHE A 68 -19.47 6.50 7.36
CA PHE A 68 -19.35 6.84 8.80
C PHE A 68 -18.09 6.31 9.50
N ILE A 69 -16.93 6.80 9.07
CA ILE A 69 -15.67 6.78 9.83
C ILE A 69 -15.84 7.72 11.04
N PRO A 70 -15.35 7.41 12.25
CA PRO A 70 -15.39 8.35 13.37
C PRO A 70 -14.86 9.73 12.97
N SER A 71 -15.55 10.82 13.33
CA SER A 71 -15.20 12.19 12.90
C SER A 71 -13.71 12.53 13.14
N PHE A 72 -13.16 12.06 14.26
CA PHE A 72 -11.74 12.25 14.58
C PHE A 72 -10.79 11.62 13.56
N LYS A 73 -11.13 10.45 12.98
CA LYS A 73 -10.33 9.77 11.97
C LYS A 73 -10.44 10.44 10.60
N ARG A 74 -11.60 11.02 10.25
CA ARG A 74 -11.77 11.77 8.99
C ARG A 74 -11.03 13.10 8.98
N ASN A 75 -10.96 13.74 10.14
CA ASN A 75 -10.24 15.00 10.33
C ASN A 75 -8.73 14.82 10.57
N LEU A 76 -8.19 13.59 10.50
CA LEU A 76 -6.75 13.37 10.59
C LEU A 76 -6.04 14.09 9.45
N ASN A 77 -4.95 14.78 9.80
CA ASN A 77 -4.04 15.33 8.81
C ASN A 77 -3.28 14.18 8.13
N PHE A 78 -3.45 14.05 6.82
CA PHE A 78 -2.81 13.01 6.04
C PHE A 78 -1.29 13.18 6.00
N VAL A 79 -0.78 14.41 6.06
CA VAL A 79 0.67 14.69 6.11
C VAL A 79 1.30 14.07 7.36
N ASP A 80 0.68 14.26 8.52
CA ASP A 80 1.17 13.70 9.79
C ASP A 80 1.06 12.18 9.83
N TYR A 81 -0.02 11.65 9.27
CA TYR A 81 -0.17 10.20 9.09
C TYR A 81 0.92 9.64 8.18
N PHE A 82 1.20 10.29 7.05
CA PHE A 82 2.27 9.90 6.13
C PHE A 82 3.61 9.90 6.85
N LYS A 83 3.96 10.96 7.59
CA LYS A 83 5.20 11.05 8.40
C LYS A 83 5.39 9.82 9.29
N LYS A 84 4.37 9.47 10.08
CA LYS A 84 4.39 8.29 10.96
C LYS A 84 4.65 6.99 10.20
N ILE A 85 4.07 6.84 9.00
CA ILE A 85 4.32 5.67 8.16
C ILE A 85 5.74 5.69 7.61
N ALA A 86 6.24 6.84 7.15
CA ALA A 86 7.56 7.00 6.55
C ALA A 86 8.69 6.59 7.51
N ASP A 87 8.60 6.96 8.78
CA ASP A 87 9.63 6.69 9.80
C ASP A 87 9.89 5.19 10.00
N ASN A 88 8.92 4.35 9.68
CA ASN A 88 9.00 2.89 9.84
C ASN A 88 9.35 2.13 8.55
N LYS A 89 9.81 2.82 7.49
CA LYS A 89 10.06 2.19 6.17
C LYS A 89 11.55 2.07 5.85
N LYS A 90 11.89 0.93 5.25
CA LYS A 90 13.24 0.64 4.72
C LYS A 90 13.68 1.63 3.65
N HIS A 91 12.79 2.05 2.75
CA HIS A 91 13.11 2.99 1.66
C HIS A 91 12.77 4.44 2.02
N LEU A 92 13.40 4.94 3.08
CA LEU A 92 13.10 6.25 3.67
C LEU A 92 13.25 7.41 2.68
N ARG A 93 14.19 7.33 1.72
CA ARG A 93 14.44 8.38 0.72
C ARG A 93 13.21 8.70 -0.13
N TYR A 94 12.54 7.68 -0.68
CA TYR A 94 11.36 7.89 -1.53
C TYR A 94 10.18 8.41 -0.73
N TYR A 95 9.98 7.91 0.50
CA TYR A 95 8.94 8.39 1.39
C TYR A 95 9.16 9.86 1.77
N LYS A 96 10.37 10.25 2.16
CA LYS A 96 10.72 11.64 2.48
C LYS A 96 10.54 12.57 1.27
N ALA A 97 11.03 12.19 0.10
CA ALA A 97 10.89 13.02 -1.10
C ALA A 97 9.42 13.18 -1.52
N THR A 98 8.64 12.11 -1.46
CA THR A 98 7.19 12.15 -1.74
C THR A 98 6.45 13.03 -0.73
N LEU A 99 6.79 12.90 0.56
CA LEU A 99 6.21 13.70 1.63
C LEU A 99 6.50 15.19 1.44
N ASN A 100 7.74 15.57 1.11
CA ASN A 100 8.10 16.97 0.88
C ASN A 100 7.27 17.59 -0.25
N LEU A 101 7.08 16.87 -1.37
CA LEU A 101 6.25 17.34 -2.49
C LEU A 101 4.77 17.42 -2.10
N LEU A 102 4.28 16.46 -1.32
CA LEU A 102 2.92 16.51 -0.79
C LEU A 102 2.73 17.74 0.11
N GLU A 103 3.65 17.99 1.04
CA GLU A 103 3.62 19.15 1.94
C GLU A 103 3.63 20.47 1.17
N GLN A 104 4.45 20.57 0.11
CA GLN A 104 4.46 21.74 -0.77
C GLN A 104 3.13 21.94 -1.49
N LYS A 105 2.52 20.87 -2.00
CA LYS A 105 1.24 20.97 -2.73
C LYS A 105 0.07 21.41 -1.84
N VAL A 106 0.06 20.97 -0.59
CA VAL A 106 -1.06 21.18 0.35
C VAL A 106 -0.76 22.20 1.44
N ASN A 107 0.37 22.91 1.35
CA ASN A 107 0.84 23.84 2.37
C ASN A 107 0.89 23.21 3.78
N GLY A 108 1.39 21.98 3.87
CA GLY A 108 1.66 21.26 5.12
C GLY A 108 0.44 20.61 5.80
N HIS A 109 -0.79 20.85 5.33
CA HIS A 109 -1.98 20.26 5.92
C HIS A 109 -3.03 19.85 4.90
N VAL A 110 -3.53 18.61 5.02
CA VAL A 110 -4.71 18.16 4.27
C VAL A 110 -5.44 17.08 5.06
N LYS A 111 -6.76 17.21 5.20
CA LYS A 111 -7.58 16.18 5.84
C LYS A 111 -7.57 14.92 4.99
N ILE A 112 -7.47 13.76 5.63
CA ILE A 112 -7.50 12.48 4.91
C ILE A 112 -8.82 12.27 4.16
N SER A 113 -9.92 12.86 4.64
CA SER A 113 -11.21 12.87 3.93
C SER A 113 -11.20 13.61 2.60
N ASN A 114 -10.25 14.53 2.39
CA ASN A 114 -10.13 15.34 1.19
C ASN A 114 -9.18 14.70 0.17
N ILE A 115 -8.58 13.55 0.50
CA ILE A 115 -7.78 12.76 -0.43
C ILE A 115 -8.73 11.86 -1.22
N ASP A 116 -9.36 12.41 -2.26
CA ASP A 116 -10.25 11.69 -3.17
C ASP A 116 -9.57 11.40 -4.51
N GLU A 117 -10.31 10.80 -5.45
CA GLU A 117 -9.81 10.49 -6.79
C GLU A 117 -9.33 11.74 -7.55
N LYS A 118 -10.02 12.87 -7.35
CA LYS A 118 -9.69 14.14 -7.99
C LYS A 118 -8.38 14.70 -7.45
N PHE A 119 -8.23 14.79 -6.12
CA PHE A 119 -7.00 15.22 -5.48
C PHE A 119 -5.80 14.39 -5.95
N LEU A 120 -5.96 13.07 -6.02
CA LEU A 120 -4.88 12.17 -6.44
C LEU A 120 -4.52 12.32 -7.92
N THR A 121 -5.49 12.59 -8.78
CA THR A 121 -5.25 12.88 -10.19
C THR A 121 -4.50 14.21 -10.35
N ASP A 122 -4.92 15.25 -9.63
CA ASP A 122 -4.23 16.55 -9.63
C ASP A 122 -2.81 16.42 -9.06
N PHE A 123 -2.64 15.62 -8.01
CA PHE A 123 -1.32 15.35 -7.44
C PHE A 123 -0.45 14.54 -8.41
N GLN A 124 -1.02 13.62 -9.18
CA GLN A 124 -0.28 12.88 -10.21
C GLN A 124 0.27 13.82 -11.29
N SER A 125 -0.53 14.78 -11.77
CA SER A 125 -0.07 15.81 -12.71
C SER A 125 1.03 16.67 -12.10
N TYR A 126 0.84 17.11 -10.85
CA TYR A 126 1.85 17.86 -10.11
C TYR A 126 3.19 17.08 -9.99
N LEU A 127 3.15 15.77 -9.73
CA LEU A 127 4.35 14.94 -9.69
C LEU A 127 5.05 14.86 -11.05
N LEU A 128 4.31 14.82 -12.16
CA LEU A 128 4.91 14.78 -13.49
C LEU A 128 5.61 16.10 -13.84
N GLU A 129 5.07 17.23 -13.40
CA GLU A 129 5.66 18.56 -13.59
C GLU A 129 6.86 18.83 -12.67
N ASN A 130 6.84 18.28 -11.45
CA ASN A 130 7.80 18.62 -10.39
C ASN A 130 8.81 17.49 -10.09
N THR A 131 8.94 16.51 -10.98
CA THR A 131 9.98 15.48 -10.87
C THR A 131 10.83 15.38 -12.13
N SER A 132 12.08 14.97 -11.95
CA SER A 132 13.06 14.91 -13.03
C SER A 132 12.77 13.84 -14.09
N SER A 133 11.87 12.88 -13.81
CA SER A 133 11.51 11.84 -14.77
C SER A 133 10.17 11.17 -14.46
N PRO A 134 9.47 10.64 -15.49
CA PRO A 134 8.24 9.86 -15.29
C PRO A 134 8.42 8.65 -14.37
N ASN A 135 9.61 8.04 -14.35
CA ASN A 135 9.94 6.92 -13.46
C ASN A 135 9.99 7.36 -11.99
N THR A 136 10.42 8.59 -11.74
CA THR A 136 10.42 9.20 -10.41
C THR A 136 9.00 9.51 -9.96
N ALA A 137 8.20 10.17 -10.81
CA ALA A 137 6.77 10.40 -10.58
C ALA A 137 6.02 9.11 -10.27
N HIS A 138 6.26 8.03 -11.05
CA HIS A 138 5.67 6.72 -10.79
C HIS A 138 6.00 6.20 -9.39
N SER A 139 7.27 6.32 -8.98
CA SER A 139 7.73 5.83 -7.68
C SER A 139 7.12 6.63 -6.52
N TYR A 140 7.01 7.95 -6.67
CA TYR A 140 6.39 8.82 -5.68
C TYR A 140 4.87 8.57 -5.58
N PHE A 141 4.17 8.47 -6.71
CA PHE A 141 2.75 8.14 -6.74
C PHE A 141 2.50 6.76 -6.09
N SER A 142 3.31 5.75 -6.43
CA SER A 142 3.23 4.41 -5.81
C SER A 142 3.44 4.45 -4.29
N THR A 143 4.23 5.40 -3.80
CA THR A 143 4.45 5.63 -2.37
C THR A 143 3.19 6.16 -1.70
N ILE A 144 2.50 7.15 -2.29
CA ILE A 144 1.19 7.61 -1.78
C ILE A 144 0.17 6.47 -1.75
N VAL A 145 0.07 5.69 -2.84
CA VAL A 145 -0.85 4.54 -2.89
C VAL A 145 -0.54 3.56 -1.76
N ALA A 146 0.73 3.30 -1.47
CA ALA A 146 1.13 2.46 -0.35
C ALA A 146 0.72 3.04 0.99
N VAL A 147 0.88 4.35 1.23
CA VAL A 147 0.44 5.02 2.46
C VAL A 147 -1.08 4.93 2.63
N LEU A 148 -1.86 5.16 1.57
CA LEU A 148 -3.31 5.00 1.59
C LEU A 148 -3.74 3.55 1.88
N ASN A 149 -3.01 2.55 1.36
CA ASN A 149 -3.21 1.15 1.73
C ASN A 149 -2.89 0.85 3.21
N ASN A 150 -1.99 1.61 3.86
CA ASN A 150 -1.83 1.53 5.31
C ASN A 150 -3.06 2.14 6.00
N ALA A 151 -3.57 3.28 5.50
CA ALA A 151 -4.75 3.93 6.08
C ALA A 151 -6.00 3.04 6.02
N VAL A 152 -6.16 2.25 4.95
CA VAL A 152 -7.20 1.20 4.86
C VAL A 152 -6.99 0.13 5.93
N ARG A 153 -5.77 -0.40 6.07
CA ARG A 153 -5.46 -1.42 7.09
C ARG A 153 -5.67 -0.93 8.52
N ASP A 154 -5.37 0.34 8.78
CA ASP A 154 -5.57 1.02 10.06
C ASP A 154 -7.04 1.43 10.29
N LYS A 155 -7.94 1.09 9.35
CA LYS A 155 -9.37 1.43 9.38
C LYS A 155 -9.59 2.93 9.58
N ILE A 156 -8.77 3.75 8.91
CA ILE A 156 -8.91 5.21 8.85
C ILE A 156 -9.78 5.58 7.65
N ILE A 157 -9.57 4.92 6.51
CA ILE A 157 -10.41 5.00 5.32
C ILE A 157 -10.93 3.60 4.98
N PHE A 158 -12.09 3.53 4.30
CA PHE A 158 -12.71 2.25 3.97
C PHE A 158 -12.08 1.61 2.73
N THR A 159 -11.90 2.41 1.69
CA THR A 159 -11.28 2.04 0.42
C THR A 159 -10.11 2.96 0.12
N ASN A 160 -9.16 2.48 -0.67
CA ASN A 160 -8.09 3.32 -1.17
C ASN A 160 -8.62 4.12 -2.37
N PRO A 161 -8.67 5.46 -2.30
CA PRO A 161 -9.14 6.32 -3.40
C PRO A 161 -8.25 6.23 -4.64
N ALA A 162 -7.03 5.67 -4.53
CA ALA A 162 -6.16 5.47 -5.68
C ALA A 162 -6.42 4.18 -6.48
N ASN A 163 -7.38 3.33 -6.07
CA ASN A 163 -7.56 1.99 -6.66
C ASN A 163 -7.87 2.03 -8.17
N ASN A 164 -8.60 3.04 -8.63
CA ASN A 164 -9.01 3.19 -10.04
C ASN A 164 -8.11 4.14 -10.83
N ILE A 165 -7.05 4.67 -10.21
CA ILE A 165 -6.19 5.66 -10.84
C ILE A 165 -4.98 4.94 -11.45
N PRO A 166 -4.81 4.97 -12.78
CA PRO A 166 -3.64 4.41 -13.41
C PRO A 166 -2.40 5.16 -12.94
N ARG A 167 -1.31 4.44 -12.69
CA ARG A 167 -0.04 5.08 -12.29
C ARG A 167 0.62 5.74 -13.50
N PRO A 168 1.49 6.75 -13.30
CA PRO A 168 2.32 7.28 -14.36
C PRO A 168 3.06 6.15 -15.09
N LYS A 169 3.06 6.18 -16.42
CA LYS A 169 3.78 5.17 -17.21
C LYS A 169 5.28 5.32 -16.97
N LYS A 170 5.95 4.19 -16.73
CA LYS A 170 7.40 4.16 -16.73
C LYS A 170 7.89 4.27 -18.17
N GLN A 171 8.96 5.02 -18.35
CA GLN A 171 9.74 5.04 -19.57
C GLN A 171 10.93 4.11 -19.41
N ASP A 172 11.23 3.36 -20.46
CA ASP A 172 12.45 2.59 -20.53
C ASP A 172 13.64 3.54 -20.56
N VAL A 173 14.63 3.21 -19.75
CA VAL A 173 15.88 3.97 -19.68
C VAL A 173 16.91 3.14 -20.40
N GLU A 174 17.45 3.67 -21.49
CA GLU A 174 18.60 3.07 -22.14
C GLU A 174 19.77 3.07 -21.16
N ARG A 175 20.25 1.88 -20.81
CA ARG A 175 21.43 1.72 -19.95
C ARG A 175 22.59 1.37 -20.84
N THR A 176 23.53 2.29 -20.97
CA THR A 176 24.82 1.99 -21.58
C THR A 176 25.62 1.07 -20.66
N PHE A 177 26.36 0.16 -21.26
CA PHE A 177 27.29 -0.74 -20.57
C PHE A 177 28.63 -0.70 -21.30
N LEU A 178 29.70 -1.02 -20.58
CA LEU A 178 31.02 -1.11 -21.18
C LEU A 178 31.18 -2.46 -21.88
N THR A 179 31.63 -2.41 -23.12
CA THR A 179 32.11 -3.56 -23.88
C THR A 179 33.42 -4.07 -23.30
N LEU A 180 33.78 -5.32 -23.63
CA LEU A 180 35.05 -5.91 -23.20
C LEU A 180 36.25 -5.08 -23.68
N SER A 181 36.21 -4.58 -24.92
CA SER A 181 37.26 -3.75 -25.49
C SER A 181 37.43 -2.43 -24.74
N GLU A 182 36.33 -1.80 -24.31
CA GLU A 182 36.38 -0.58 -23.49
C GLU A 182 36.95 -0.85 -22.09
N ILE A 183 36.60 -2.00 -21.48
CA ILE A 183 37.20 -2.40 -20.19
C ILE A 183 38.70 -2.65 -20.35
N GLN A 184 39.14 -3.29 -21.43
CA GLN A 184 40.56 -3.50 -21.73
C GLN A 184 41.29 -2.17 -21.94
N ALA A 185 40.70 -1.23 -22.69
CA ALA A 185 41.27 0.11 -22.84
C ALA A 185 41.41 0.81 -21.47
N LEU A 186 40.37 0.79 -20.62
CA LEU A 186 40.42 1.34 -19.26
C LEU A 186 41.50 0.67 -18.38
N SER A 187 41.82 -0.61 -18.63
CA SER A 187 42.85 -1.33 -17.88
C SER A 187 44.26 -0.78 -18.11
N VAL A 188 44.53 -0.14 -19.26
CA VAL A 188 45.83 0.47 -19.57
C VAL A 188 45.82 2.00 -19.42
N THR A 189 44.65 2.64 -19.43
CA THR A 189 44.52 4.10 -19.25
C THR A 189 45.11 4.58 -17.92
N PRO A 190 45.95 5.64 -17.91
CA PRO A 190 46.46 6.23 -16.67
C PRO A 190 45.32 6.69 -15.75
N CYS A 191 45.41 6.35 -14.47
CA CYS A 191 44.45 6.77 -13.46
C CYS A 191 45.19 7.34 -12.25
N LYS A 192 44.80 8.54 -11.81
CA LYS A 192 45.40 9.20 -10.64
C LYS A 192 45.31 8.36 -9.37
N ASN A 193 44.28 7.51 -9.26
CA ASN A 193 44.08 6.61 -8.12
C ASN A 193 44.09 5.14 -8.57
N SER A 194 45.22 4.47 -8.34
CA SER A 194 45.43 3.07 -8.72
C SER A 194 44.50 2.09 -7.98
N GLN A 195 44.09 2.42 -6.75
CA GLN A 195 43.18 1.58 -5.96
C GLN A 195 41.76 1.62 -6.53
N ILE A 196 41.27 2.80 -6.93
CA ILE A 196 39.96 2.95 -7.58
C ILE A 196 39.94 2.17 -8.90
N LYS A 197 41.00 2.30 -9.72
CA LYS A 197 41.12 1.55 -10.98
C LYS A 197 41.04 0.04 -10.76
N ARG A 198 41.81 -0.48 -9.79
CA ARG A 198 41.77 -1.90 -9.42
C ARG A 198 40.40 -2.35 -8.94
N ALA A 199 39.76 -1.58 -8.04
CA ALA A 199 38.45 -1.93 -7.51
C ALA A 199 37.36 -1.92 -8.58
N PHE A 200 37.41 -0.95 -9.51
CA PHE A 200 36.51 -0.87 -10.65
C PHE A 200 36.66 -2.08 -11.58
N LEU A 201 37.89 -2.39 -12.01
CA LEU A 201 38.16 -3.54 -12.88
C LEU A 201 37.77 -4.85 -12.20
N PHE A 202 38.08 -5.00 -10.90
CA PHE A 202 37.64 -6.16 -10.11
C PHE A 202 36.11 -6.31 -10.13
N ALA A 203 35.36 -5.22 -9.97
CA ALA A 203 33.89 -5.26 -10.07
C ALA A 203 33.41 -5.64 -11.48
N CYS A 204 34.08 -5.17 -12.54
CA CYS A 204 33.79 -5.58 -13.92
C CYS A 204 34.00 -7.09 -14.14
N TYR A 205 35.11 -7.66 -13.63
CA TYR A 205 35.42 -9.08 -13.81
C TYR A 205 34.60 -10.03 -12.94
N THR A 206 34.12 -9.55 -11.78
CA THR A 206 33.36 -10.39 -10.83
C THR A 206 31.85 -10.18 -10.92
N GLY A 207 31.38 -9.13 -11.59
CA GLY A 207 29.96 -8.77 -11.65
C GLY A 207 29.38 -8.32 -10.31
N LEU A 208 30.21 -8.03 -9.30
CA LEU A 208 29.76 -7.56 -8.01
C LEU A 208 29.21 -6.13 -8.09
N ARG A 209 28.10 -5.87 -7.39
CA ARG A 209 27.62 -4.50 -7.22
C ARG A 209 28.62 -3.72 -6.37
N LEU A 210 28.73 -2.42 -6.59
CA LEU A 210 29.64 -1.56 -5.82
C LEU A 210 29.45 -1.71 -4.30
N SER A 211 28.22 -1.80 -3.82
CA SER A 211 27.92 -1.98 -2.39
C SER A 211 28.38 -3.34 -1.85
N ASP A 212 28.38 -4.37 -2.70
CA ASP A 212 28.82 -5.72 -2.35
C ASP A 212 30.35 -5.77 -2.33
N ALA A 213 30.99 -5.23 -3.38
CA ALA A 213 32.45 -5.10 -3.46
C ALA A 213 33.04 -4.32 -2.27
N LYS A 214 32.35 -3.26 -1.80
CA LYS A 214 32.76 -2.50 -0.61
C LYS A 214 32.67 -3.29 0.71
N LYS A 215 31.80 -4.30 0.78
CA LYS A 215 31.60 -5.12 2.00
C LYS A 215 32.43 -6.40 1.98
N LEU A 216 33.03 -6.74 0.84
CA LEU A 216 33.81 -7.96 0.67
C LEU A 216 35.00 -7.97 1.63
N GLN A 217 35.16 -9.08 2.36
CA GLN A 217 36.26 -9.33 3.28
C GLN A 217 37.08 -10.54 2.80
N TRP A 218 38.33 -10.66 3.26
CA TRP A 218 39.20 -11.79 2.91
C TRP A 218 38.62 -13.16 3.28
N GLU A 219 37.85 -13.25 4.36
CA GLU A 219 37.13 -14.46 4.76
C GLU A 219 36.14 -14.99 3.70
N ASN A 220 35.67 -14.10 2.82
CA ASN A 220 34.75 -14.44 1.72
C ASN A 220 35.50 -15.04 0.51
N ILE A 221 36.82 -15.11 0.53
CA ILE A 221 37.63 -15.72 -0.53
C ILE A 221 38.06 -17.11 -0.07
N LYS A 222 37.58 -18.14 -0.78
CA LYS A 222 37.89 -19.55 -0.53
C LYS A 222 38.59 -20.13 -1.75
N GLY A 223 39.92 -20.27 -1.65
CA GLY A 223 40.77 -20.60 -2.79
C GLY A 223 40.57 -19.58 -3.92
N ASN A 224 40.13 -20.05 -5.09
CA ASN A 224 39.88 -19.22 -6.27
C ASN A 224 38.40 -18.78 -6.41
N ARG A 225 37.60 -18.82 -5.34
CA ARG A 225 36.17 -18.51 -5.37
C ARG A 225 35.81 -17.41 -4.39
N ILE A 226 34.88 -16.55 -4.81
CA ILE A 226 34.23 -15.56 -3.94
C ILE A 226 32.93 -16.19 -3.43
N GLU A 227 32.90 -16.50 -2.13
CA GLU A 227 31.70 -16.94 -1.42
C GLU A 227 31.10 -15.75 -0.67
N PHE A 228 30.18 -15.05 -1.34
CA PHE A 228 29.58 -13.84 -0.83
C PHE A 228 28.06 -13.87 -0.99
N ARG A 229 27.33 -13.78 0.14
CA ARG A 229 25.87 -13.69 0.09
C ARG A 229 25.47 -12.24 -0.20
N GLN A 230 25.10 -11.98 -1.46
CA GLN A 230 24.58 -10.69 -1.88
C GLN A 230 23.40 -10.27 -0.99
N LYS A 231 23.60 -9.23 -0.18
CA LYS A 231 22.50 -8.56 0.51
C LYS A 231 22.12 -7.39 -0.37
N LYS A 232 20.91 -7.41 -0.90
CA LYS A 232 20.35 -6.22 -1.56
C LYS A 232 20.38 -5.08 -0.54
N THR A 233 21.34 -4.16 -0.70
CA THR A 233 21.40 -2.93 0.09
C THR A 233 20.18 -2.12 -0.38
N ASN A 234 19.13 -2.14 0.44
CA ASN A 234 17.86 -1.45 0.23
C ASN A 234 17.92 -0.03 0.78
#